data_AF-A0A1C6LVV7-F1
#
_entry.id   AF-A0A1C6LVV7-F1
#
_cell.length_a   1.000
_cell.length_b   1.000
_cell.length_c   1.000
_cell.angle_alpha   90.00
_cell.angle_beta   90.00
_cell.angle_gamma   90.00
#
_symmetry.space_group_name_H-M   'P 1'
#
loop_
_entity.id
_entity.type
_entity.pdbx_description
1 polymer ?
#
loop_
_entity_poly.entity_id
_entity_poly.type
_entity_poly.pdbx_seq_one_letter_code
_entity_poly.pdbx_strand_id
1 'polypeptide(L)'
;MYKSWMAGLLLALLAAGAQAAEKHGAMQALQCKQQAQCAYFTDVYTADRGFRSAVQSAFRGSGGKAPAWVSNGVSTPLIPLKAGREDYLRGWVCEPHNCPHQLLVLYAPKRQQLVARYMRPDGKLVWLGRPNPRQKALLQDETDAASPLNGKLGDSTPLPLVLP
;
A
#
# COMPACT_ATOMS: atom_id res chain seq x y z
N MET A 1 51.66 -49.16 14.90
CA MET A 1 50.57 -48.52 14.12
C MET A 1 49.42 -48.24 15.07
N TYR A 2 49.33 -47.03 15.62
CA TYR A 2 48.32 -46.62 16.60
C TYR A 2 47.31 -45.67 15.97
N LYS A 3 46.03 -46.02 16.15
CA LYS A 3 44.85 -45.18 15.92
C LYS A 3 44.94 -43.90 16.76
N SER A 4 44.63 -42.75 16.16
CA SER A 4 43.69 -41.81 16.78
C SER A 4 43.20 -40.81 15.75
N TRP A 5 41.89 -40.87 15.50
CA TRP A 5 41.11 -39.85 14.80
C TRP A 5 40.56 -38.87 15.84
N MET A 6 40.20 -37.67 15.34
CA MET A 6 39.40 -36.61 15.97
C MET A 6 40.17 -35.48 16.67
N ALA A 7 40.05 -34.29 16.07
CA ALA A 7 39.56 -33.05 16.70
C ALA A 7 39.73 -31.94 15.66
N GLY A 8 38.77 -31.10 15.28
CA GLY A 8 37.38 -30.88 15.67
C GLY A 8 36.99 -29.62 14.89
N LEU A 9 35.95 -29.74 14.05
CA LEU A 9 35.41 -28.64 13.27
C LEU A 9 34.75 -27.62 14.20
N LEU A 10 35.22 -26.37 14.19
CA LEU A 10 34.49 -25.22 14.72
C LEU A 10 34.10 -24.32 13.54
N LEU A 11 33.01 -24.69 12.84
CA LEU A 11 32.28 -23.72 12.02
C LEU A 11 31.39 -22.90 12.95
N ALA A 12 31.82 -21.67 13.25
CA ALA A 12 30.95 -20.66 13.82
C ALA A 12 29.87 -20.32 12.78
N LEU A 13 28.63 -20.71 13.07
CA LEU A 13 27.43 -20.31 12.32
C LEU A 13 27.23 -18.80 12.49
N LEU A 14 27.67 -18.02 11.50
CA LEU A 14 27.15 -16.68 11.28
C LEU A 14 25.68 -16.84 10.85
N ALA A 15 24.77 -16.78 11.82
CA ALA A 15 23.39 -16.45 11.56
C ALA A 15 23.35 -14.98 11.11
N ALA A 16 23.74 -14.73 9.85
CA ALA A 16 23.32 -13.54 9.16
C ALA A 16 21.79 -13.61 9.16
N GLY A 17 21.17 -12.79 10.00
CA GLY A 17 19.73 -12.61 9.99
C GLY A 17 19.34 -12.16 8.59
N ALA A 18 18.95 -13.12 7.75
CA ALA A 18 18.10 -12.86 6.61
C ALA A 18 16.84 -12.25 7.22
N GLN A 19 16.78 -10.91 7.23
CA GLN A 19 15.54 -10.19 7.42
C GLN A 19 14.64 -10.73 6.31
N ALA A 20 13.78 -11.67 6.68
CA ALA A 20 12.87 -12.29 5.75
C ALA A 20 12.12 -11.16 5.06
N ALA A 21 12.24 -11.06 3.74
CA ALA A 21 11.53 -10.09 2.92
C ALA A 21 10.09 -10.00 3.43
N GLU A 22 9.78 -8.83 3.98
CA GLU A 22 8.65 -8.61 4.87
C GLU A 22 7.35 -8.92 4.13
N LYS A 23 6.46 -9.70 4.73
CA LYS A 23 5.27 -10.26 4.06
C LYS A 23 4.41 -9.16 3.40
N HIS A 24 4.47 -9.05 2.08
CA HIS A 24 3.86 -7.98 1.25
C HIS A 24 2.32 -8.06 1.06
N GLY A 25 1.58 -8.70 1.96
CA GLY A 25 0.12 -8.81 1.85
C GLY A 25 -0.62 -7.60 2.45
N ALA A 26 -1.86 -7.36 2.04
CA ALA A 26 -2.62 -6.20 2.51
C ALA A 26 -2.98 -6.28 4.00
N MET A 27 -3.24 -7.47 4.53
CA MET A 27 -3.48 -7.65 5.97
C MET A 27 -2.23 -7.37 6.81
N GLN A 28 -1.04 -7.61 6.24
CA GLN A 28 0.23 -7.32 6.88
C GLN A 28 0.58 -5.83 6.77
N ALA A 29 0.30 -5.20 5.63
CA ALA A 29 0.46 -3.75 5.47
C ALA A 29 -0.35 -2.95 6.52
N LEU A 30 -1.49 -3.48 7.01
CA LEU A 30 -2.23 -2.88 8.12
C LEU A 30 -1.45 -2.81 9.44
N GLN A 31 -0.42 -3.64 9.61
CA GLN A 31 0.38 -3.72 10.82
C GLN A 31 1.57 -2.77 10.80
N CYS A 32 1.83 -2.09 9.66
CA CYS A 32 2.92 -1.15 9.53
C CYS A 32 2.86 -0.05 10.61
N LYS A 33 4.01 0.24 11.21
CA LYS A 33 4.14 1.19 12.33
C LYS A 33 4.83 2.50 11.96
N GLN A 34 5.65 2.48 10.91
CA GLN A 34 6.43 3.62 10.44
C GLN A 34 6.44 3.63 8.91
N GLN A 35 6.26 4.80 8.32
CA GLN A 35 6.09 4.94 6.87
C GLN A 35 7.27 4.36 6.07
N ALA A 36 8.51 4.53 6.55
CA ALA A 36 9.71 4.02 5.89
C ALA A 36 9.77 2.48 5.79
N GLN A 37 8.95 1.76 6.55
CA GLN A 37 8.88 0.29 6.59
C GLN A 37 7.63 -0.24 5.89
N CYS A 38 6.69 0.62 5.50
CA CYS A 38 5.46 0.18 4.87
C CYS A 38 5.73 -0.31 3.44
N ALA A 39 5.11 -1.43 3.07
CA ALA A 39 5.17 -1.94 1.70
C ALA A 39 4.56 -0.95 0.70
N TYR A 40 5.17 -0.85 -0.48
CA TYR A 40 4.68 0.00 -1.55
C TYR A 40 3.40 -0.55 -2.18
N PHE A 41 2.61 0.34 -2.80
CA PHE A 41 1.40 -0.06 -3.53
C PHE A 41 1.67 -1.21 -4.50
N THR A 42 2.75 -1.12 -5.29
CA THR A 42 3.09 -2.10 -6.32
C THR A 42 3.52 -3.44 -5.72
N ASP A 43 4.17 -3.43 -4.55
CA ASP A 43 4.54 -4.65 -3.82
C ASP A 43 3.28 -5.42 -3.40
N VAL A 44 2.33 -4.70 -2.79
CA VAL A 44 1.06 -5.27 -2.33
C VAL A 44 0.17 -5.67 -3.51
N TYR A 45 0.16 -4.90 -4.61
CA TYR A 45 -0.55 -5.26 -5.84
C TYR A 45 -0.05 -6.58 -6.43
N THR A 46 1.26 -6.79 -6.42
CA THR A 46 1.89 -8.01 -6.93
C THR A 46 1.56 -9.19 -6.02
N ALA A 47 1.81 -9.05 -4.71
CA ALA A 47 1.74 -10.14 -3.74
C ALA A 47 0.30 -10.50 -3.29
N ASP A 48 -0.62 -9.55 -3.23
CA ASP A 48 -1.97 -9.75 -2.68
C ASP A 48 -3.05 -9.84 -3.78
N ARG A 49 -3.57 -11.05 -3.99
CA ARG A 49 -4.64 -11.29 -4.98
C ARG A 49 -5.92 -10.50 -4.65
N GLY A 50 -6.27 -10.35 -3.37
CA GLY A 50 -7.48 -9.64 -2.95
C GLY A 50 -7.39 -8.15 -3.28
N PHE A 51 -6.27 -7.51 -2.94
CA PHE A 51 -6.00 -6.12 -3.26
C PHE A 51 -6.01 -5.87 -4.77
N ARG A 52 -5.26 -6.67 -5.53
CA ARG A 52 -5.25 -6.60 -7.01
C ARG A 52 -6.63 -6.79 -7.62
N SER A 53 -7.41 -7.75 -7.12
CA SER A 53 -8.78 -7.98 -7.59
C SER A 53 -9.70 -6.80 -7.27
N ALA A 54 -9.53 -6.17 -6.11
CA ALA A 54 -10.30 -4.99 -5.71
C ALA A 54 -9.98 -3.77 -6.60
N VAL A 55 -8.70 -3.53 -6.92
CA VAL A 55 -8.28 -2.49 -7.87
C VAL A 55 -8.94 -2.72 -9.23
N GLN A 56 -8.83 -3.92 -9.79
CA GLN A 56 -9.42 -4.26 -11.09
C GLN A 56 -10.94 -4.12 -11.08
N SER A 57 -11.60 -4.54 -9.98
CA SER A 57 -13.05 -4.46 -9.85
C SER A 57 -13.55 -3.01 -9.76
N ALA A 58 -12.80 -2.11 -9.12
CA ALA A 58 -13.13 -0.69 -9.04
C ALA A 58 -13.16 -0.04 -10.44
N PHE A 59 -12.19 -0.37 -11.31
CA PHE A 59 -12.19 0.08 -12.71
C PHE A 59 -13.35 -0.54 -13.51
N ARG A 60 -13.57 -1.85 -13.40
CA ARG A 60 -14.68 -2.53 -14.09
C ARG A 60 -16.03 -1.94 -13.72
N GLY A 61 -16.25 -1.64 -12.44
CA GLY A 61 -17.47 -1.00 -11.96
C GLY A 61 -17.71 0.41 -12.50
N SER A 62 -16.68 1.05 -13.06
CA SER A 62 -16.77 2.33 -13.76
C SER A 62 -16.85 2.21 -15.29
N GLY A 63 -16.96 0.98 -15.82
CA GLY A 63 -17.01 0.71 -17.27
C GLY A 63 -15.64 0.64 -17.96
N GLY A 64 -14.55 0.58 -17.20
CA GLY A 64 -13.18 0.59 -17.73
C GLY A 64 -12.33 -0.60 -17.29
N LYS A 65 -11.06 -0.59 -17.70
CA LYS A 65 -10.01 -1.49 -17.20
C LYS A 65 -8.93 -0.66 -16.52
N ALA A 66 -8.25 -1.25 -15.53
CA ALA A 66 -7.08 -0.63 -14.95
C ALA A 66 -6.01 -0.44 -16.04
N PRO A 67 -5.39 0.74 -16.15
CA PRO A 67 -4.24 0.95 -17.03
C PRO A 67 -3.08 -0.01 -16.69
N ALA A 68 -2.29 -0.38 -17.70
CA ALA A 68 -1.18 -1.34 -17.52
C ALA A 68 -0.15 -0.84 -16.49
N TRP A 69 0.13 0.46 -16.46
CA TRP A 69 1.09 1.05 -15.52
C TRP A 69 0.67 0.91 -14.05
N VAL A 70 -0.59 0.60 -13.72
CA VAL A 70 -1.02 0.44 -12.32
C VAL A 70 -0.24 -0.67 -11.60
N SER A 71 0.20 -1.71 -12.32
CA SER A 71 0.95 -2.81 -11.70
C SER A 71 2.41 -2.51 -11.39
N ASN A 72 3.00 -1.50 -12.04
CA ASN A 72 4.45 -1.25 -12.03
C ASN A 72 4.81 0.25 -12.13
N GLY A 73 3.87 1.12 -11.79
CA GLY A 73 4.05 2.57 -11.82
C GLY A 73 4.86 3.08 -10.62
N VAL A 74 5.17 4.37 -10.64
CA VAL A 74 5.80 5.04 -9.50
C VAL A 74 4.76 5.09 -8.37
N SER A 75 5.10 4.62 -7.18
CA SER A 75 4.12 4.49 -6.10
C SER A 75 4.63 4.92 -4.74
N THR A 76 3.71 5.12 -3.80
CA THR A 76 4.01 5.32 -2.38
C THR A 76 3.86 4.05 -1.58
N PRO A 77 4.39 4.05 -0.35
CA PRO A 77 3.95 3.11 0.68
C PRO A 77 2.43 3.15 0.87
N LEU A 78 1.85 2.00 1.22
CA LEU A 78 0.47 1.91 1.69
C LEU A 78 0.43 2.19 3.19
N ILE A 79 -0.14 3.33 3.55
CA ILE A 79 -0.26 3.79 4.93
C ILE A 79 -1.55 3.24 5.56
N PRO A 80 -1.49 2.57 6.72
CA PRO A 80 -2.67 2.13 7.41
C PRO A 80 -3.35 3.29 8.14
N LEU A 81 -4.65 3.43 7.90
CA LEU A 81 -5.52 4.44 8.50
C LEU A 81 -6.63 3.75 9.28
N LYS A 82 -7.02 4.30 10.42
CA LYS A 82 -8.24 3.92 11.12
C LYS A 82 -9.21 5.09 11.06
N ALA A 83 -10.37 4.91 10.42
CA ALA A 83 -11.40 5.94 10.31
C ALA A 83 -12.74 5.38 10.82
N GLY A 84 -13.14 5.81 12.02
CA GLY A 84 -14.25 5.18 12.73
C GLY A 84 -13.98 3.69 13.03
N ARG A 85 -14.86 2.80 12.56
CA ARG A 85 -14.75 1.35 12.77
C ARG A 85 -13.98 0.61 11.67
N GLU A 86 -13.61 1.31 10.60
CA GLU A 86 -12.96 0.69 9.44
C GLU A 86 -11.45 0.94 9.46
N ASP A 87 -10.69 -0.10 9.11
CA ASP A 87 -9.25 -0.04 8.91
C ASP A 87 -8.98 -0.02 7.40
N TYR A 88 -8.26 0.98 6.93
CA TYR A 88 -7.94 1.18 5.53
C TYR A 88 -6.43 1.14 5.28
N LEU A 89 -6.06 0.83 4.05
CA LEU A 89 -4.78 1.17 3.45
C LEU A 89 -4.99 2.30 2.45
N ARG A 90 -4.19 3.36 2.55
CA ARG A 90 -4.16 4.47 1.60
C ARG A 90 -2.79 4.61 0.98
N GLY A 91 -2.75 4.83 -0.33
CA GLY A 91 -1.53 5.19 -1.05
C GLY A 91 -1.85 5.41 -2.52
N TRP A 92 -0.87 5.85 -3.29
CA TRP A 92 -1.07 6.13 -4.70
C TRP A 92 -0.03 5.44 -5.58
N VAL A 93 -0.40 5.28 -6.85
CA VAL A 93 0.48 4.90 -7.95
C VAL A 93 0.20 5.85 -9.12
N CYS A 94 1.24 6.26 -9.84
CA CYS A 94 1.14 7.10 -11.02
C CYS A 94 1.88 6.52 -12.23
N GLU A 95 1.49 6.98 -13.41
CA GLU A 95 2.13 6.61 -14.67
C GLU A 95 3.58 7.17 -14.70
N PRO A 96 4.58 6.32 -14.99
CA PRO A 96 5.96 6.78 -15.14
C PRO A 96 6.07 7.92 -16.15
N HIS A 97 6.83 8.96 -15.80
CA HIS A 97 7.00 10.19 -16.61
C HIS A 97 5.71 11.00 -16.87
N ASN A 98 4.56 10.60 -16.31
CA ASN A 98 3.29 11.29 -16.45
C ASN A 98 2.49 11.22 -15.13
N CYS A 99 3.10 11.62 -14.02
CA CYS A 99 2.48 11.44 -12.71
C CYS A 99 1.16 12.19 -12.43
N PRO A 100 0.74 13.22 -13.19
CA PRO A 100 -0.64 13.70 -13.14
C PRO A 100 -1.68 12.61 -13.45
N HIS A 101 -1.33 11.59 -14.26
CA HIS A 101 -2.14 10.39 -14.46
C HIS A 101 -1.92 9.42 -13.29
N GLN A 102 -2.82 9.45 -12.32
CA GLN A 102 -2.60 8.84 -11.00
C GLN A 102 -3.84 8.12 -10.47
N LEU A 103 -3.62 7.05 -9.73
CA LEU A 103 -4.61 6.34 -8.94
C LEU A 103 -4.25 6.47 -7.46
N LEU A 104 -5.06 7.20 -6.70
CA LEU A 104 -5.01 7.25 -5.24
C LEU A 104 -6.11 6.33 -4.68
N VAL A 105 -5.72 5.35 -3.86
CA VAL A 105 -6.64 4.31 -3.38
C VAL A 105 -6.90 4.41 -1.88
N LEU A 106 -8.07 3.92 -1.50
CA LEU A 106 -8.45 3.62 -0.13
C LEU A 106 -9.05 2.20 -0.13
N TYR A 107 -8.28 1.23 0.37
CA TYR A 107 -8.65 -0.18 0.40
C TYR A 107 -8.97 -0.63 1.81
N ALA A 108 -10.07 -1.35 2.00
CA ALA A 108 -10.45 -1.97 3.26
C ALA A 108 -10.16 -3.48 3.21
N PRO A 109 -9.01 -3.96 3.72
CA PRO A 109 -8.59 -5.35 3.54
C PRO A 109 -9.58 -6.39 4.07
N LYS A 110 -10.20 -6.11 5.22
CA LYS A 110 -11.20 -7.01 5.85
C LYS A 110 -12.44 -7.22 4.97
N ARG A 111 -12.84 -6.18 4.23
CA ARG A 111 -14.02 -6.20 3.35
C ARG A 111 -13.67 -6.52 1.90
N GLN A 112 -12.37 -6.52 1.57
CA GLN A 112 -11.86 -6.61 0.19
C GLN A 112 -12.50 -5.58 -0.76
N GLN A 113 -12.79 -4.39 -0.24
CA GLN A 113 -13.40 -3.30 -0.99
C GLN A 113 -12.42 -2.16 -1.20
N LEU A 114 -12.42 -1.62 -2.41
CA LEU A 114 -11.56 -0.51 -2.80
C LEU A 114 -12.43 0.62 -3.37
N VAL A 115 -12.14 1.82 -2.92
CA VAL A 115 -12.59 3.07 -3.54
C VAL A 115 -11.37 3.90 -3.90
N ALA A 116 -11.46 4.71 -4.95
CA ALA A 116 -10.31 5.47 -5.43
C ALA A 116 -10.67 6.80 -6.08
N ARG A 117 -9.71 7.73 -6.02
CA ARG A 117 -9.64 8.93 -6.86
C ARG A 117 -8.70 8.60 -8.02
N TYR A 118 -9.21 8.61 -9.24
CA TYR A 118 -8.42 8.36 -10.44
C TYR A 118 -8.37 9.64 -11.28
N MET A 119 -7.17 10.16 -11.48
CA MET A 119 -6.92 11.29 -12.38
C MET A 119 -6.55 10.73 -13.75
N ARG A 120 -7.37 10.99 -14.77
CA ARG A 120 -7.16 10.52 -16.13
C ARG A 120 -6.05 11.30 -16.85
N PRO A 121 -5.53 10.81 -17.99
CA PRO A 121 -4.56 11.54 -18.80
C PRO A 121 -5.05 12.91 -19.28
N ASP A 122 -6.37 13.06 -19.47
CA ASP A 122 -7.02 14.32 -19.88
C ASP A 122 -7.28 15.27 -18.70
N GLY A 123 -6.75 14.96 -17.50
CA GLY A 123 -6.93 15.75 -16.29
C GLY A 123 -8.32 15.61 -15.65
N LYS A 124 -9.18 14.71 -16.14
CA LYS A 124 -10.50 14.50 -15.54
C LYS A 124 -10.41 13.55 -14.35
N LEU A 125 -10.99 13.97 -13.24
CA LEU A 125 -11.16 13.14 -12.05
C LEU A 125 -12.33 12.17 -12.24
N VAL A 126 -12.08 10.90 -11.90
CA VAL A 126 -13.10 9.84 -11.82
C VAL A 126 -13.06 9.20 -10.43
N TRP A 127 -14.24 9.01 -9.85
CA TRP A 127 -14.40 8.26 -8.60
C TRP A 127 -14.66 6.78 -8.90
N LEU A 128 -13.80 5.89 -8.40
CA LEU A 128 -13.95 4.44 -8.58
C LEU A 128 -14.50 3.80 -7.29
N GLY A 129 -15.34 2.78 -7.43
CA GLY A 129 -15.91 2.04 -6.29
C GLY A 129 -17.01 2.78 -5.51
N ARG A 130 -17.50 3.92 -6.02
CA ARG A 130 -18.59 4.73 -5.43
C ARG A 130 -18.29 5.19 -3.98
N PRO A 131 -17.20 5.94 -3.73
CA PRO A 131 -16.85 6.42 -2.40
C PRO A 131 -17.94 7.32 -1.82
N ASN A 132 -18.23 7.11 -0.53
CA ASN A 132 -19.06 8.01 0.25
C ASN A 132 -18.31 9.33 0.58
N PRO A 133 -18.98 10.37 1.13
CA PRO A 133 -18.33 11.65 1.42
C PRO A 133 -17.08 11.55 2.32
N ARG A 134 -17.11 10.70 3.36
CA ARG A 134 -15.96 10.48 4.25
C ARG A 134 -14.79 9.86 3.50
N GLN A 135 -15.05 8.87 2.64
CA GLN A 135 -14.03 8.24 1.82
C GLN A 135 -13.45 9.21 0.77
N LYS A 136 -14.28 10.09 0.18
CA LYS A 136 -13.79 11.14 -0.72
C LYS A 136 -12.85 12.13 -0.02
N ALA A 137 -13.12 12.46 1.23
CA ALA A 137 -12.22 13.30 2.03
C ALA A 137 -10.85 12.61 2.27
N LEU A 138 -10.86 11.31 2.59
CA LEU A 138 -9.63 10.51 2.75
C LEU A 138 -8.85 10.33 1.44
N LEU A 139 -9.51 10.50 0.29
CA LEU A 139 -8.94 10.42 -1.05
C LEU A 139 -8.55 11.81 -1.61
N GLN A 140 -8.50 12.85 -0.78
CA GLN A 140 -7.83 14.09 -1.15
C GLN A 140 -6.32 13.95 -1.03
N ASP A 141 -5.58 14.82 -1.71
CA ASP A 141 -4.14 14.95 -1.50
C ASP A 141 -3.87 15.37 -0.05
N GLU A 142 -2.81 14.85 0.56
CA GLU A 142 -2.54 15.13 1.97
C GLU A 142 -2.20 16.60 2.22
N THR A 143 -1.77 17.36 1.23
CA THR A 143 -1.51 18.80 1.37
C THR A 143 -2.77 19.67 1.21
N ASP A 144 -3.90 19.09 0.79
CA ASP A 144 -5.15 19.82 0.62
C ASP A 144 -5.73 20.22 1.99
N ALA A 145 -6.15 21.48 2.14
CA ALA A 145 -6.83 21.98 3.34
C ALA A 145 -8.11 21.20 3.69
N ALA A 146 -8.79 20.62 2.71
CA ALA A 146 -9.96 19.78 2.89
C ALA A 146 -9.62 18.34 3.30
N SER A 147 -8.34 17.94 3.26
CA SER A 147 -7.90 16.60 3.63
C SER A 147 -7.83 16.43 5.14
N PRO A 148 -8.45 15.39 5.72
CA PRO A 148 -8.29 15.08 7.14
C PRO A 148 -6.87 14.62 7.50
N LEU A 149 -6.00 14.43 6.50
CA LEU A 149 -4.60 14.04 6.62
C LEU A 149 -3.64 15.23 6.62
N ASN A 150 -4.12 16.45 6.36
CA ASN A 150 -3.27 17.61 6.21
C ASN A 150 -2.47 17.93 7.47
N GLY A 151 -1.15 18.00 7.30
CA GLY A 151 -0.18 18.18 8.37
C GLY A 151 -0.05 16.99 9.35
N LYS A 152 -0.65 15.83 9.04
CA LYS A 152 -0.66 14.67 9.96
C LYS A 152 0.26 13.53 9.56
N LEU A 153 0.65 13.47 8.29
CA LEU A 153 1.55 12.43 7.77
C LEU A 153 2.95 13.02 7.60
N GLY A 154 3.92 12.40 8.25
CA GLY A 154 5.35 12.61 8.08
C GLY A 154 6.11 11.34 8.43
N ASP A 155 7.41 11.31 8.16
CA ASP A 155 8.22 10.09 8.28
C ASP A 155 8.24 9.49 9.69
N SER A 156 8.07 10.32 10.72
CA SER A 156 8.04 9.94 12.13
C SER A 156 6.63 9.71 12.68
N THR A 157 5.57 9.91 11.88
CA THR A 157 4.18 9.72 12.32
C THR A 157 3.94 8.27 12.71
N PRO A 158 3.46 7.98 13.94
CA PRO A 158 3.09 6.62 14.34
C PRO A 158 1.88 6.11 13.54
N LEU A 159 1.96 4.85 13.11
CA LEU A 159 0.90 4.19 12.33
C LEU A 159 0.25 3.02 13.12
N PRO A 160 -1.06 2.76 12.94
CA PRO A 160 -1.96 3.40 11.98
C PRO A 160 -2.35 4.82 12.39
N LEU A 161 -2.55 5.70 11.41
CA LEU A 161 -3.08 7.03 11.68
C LEU A 161 -4.56 6.91 12.06
N VAL A 162 -4.91 7.33 13.26
CA VAL A 162 -6.29 7.29 13.77
C VAL A 162 -6.99 8.62 13.49
N LEU A 163 -8.09 8.55 12.77
CA LEU A 163 -8.93 9.68 12.40
C LEU A 163 -10.31 9.55 13.08
N PRO A 164 -10.90 10.69 13.51
CA PRO A 164 -12.22 10.70 14.13
C PRO A 164 -13.35 10.19 13.20
#